data_AF-A0A845YB65-F1
#
_entry.id   AF-A0A845YB65-F1
#
_cell.length_a   1.000
_cell.length_b   1.000
_cell.length_c   1.000
_cell.angle_alpha   90.00
_cell.angle_beta   90.00
_cell.angle_gamma   90.00
#
_symmetry.space_group_name_H-M   'P 1'
#
loop_
_entity.id
_entity.type
_entity.pdbx_description
1 polymer ?
#
loop_
_entity_poly.entity_id
_entity_poly.type
_entity_poly.pdbx_seq_one_letter_code
_entity_poly.pdbx_strand_id
1 'polypeptide(L)'
;MAIAGDDVSGLRPKKVTAERLAEGREWLATAPKTWPSICRMAGPANEAAAVYAIPTLRIEQAADVSYVDLAVPWEDAAAAAAFGDTITGIVRDMPLLCGVMGMGFALPASFDSLASFFPRAYPRYRTAIEFMVDGPRWGIHREIGNAHWHKFPEARDGIADVGWRTFVGDYYLPRLPELDAVADAPVVTLERHERMAILTAGAVPIWGDVNADEDISAYRAVAAALAPVRMHIEPALSGLFGSQRRNPEGRDRVEGYLARYD
;
A
#
# COMPACT_ATOMS: atom_id res chain seq x y z
N MET A 1 -12.41 22.89 16.33
CA MET A 1 -12.60 21.61 17.04
C MET A 1 -11.24 20.97 17.19
N ALA A 2 -10.65 21.10 18.37
CA ALA A 2 -9.30 20.64 18.67
C ALA A 2 -9.36 19.15 19.01
N ILE A 3 -8.66 18.32 18.25
CA ILE A 3 -8.51 16.89 18.55
C ILE A 3 -7.23 16.78 19.37
N ALA A 4 -7.41 16.60 20.68
CA ALA A 4 -6.39 16.11 21.58
C ALA A 4 -6.08 14.67 21.17
N GLY A 5 -4.91 14.46 20.56
CA GLY A 5 -4.36 13.13 20.35
C GLY A 5 -3.69 12.70 21.63
N ASP A 6 -4.10 11.53 22.13
CA ASP A 6 -3.34 10.81 23.14
C ASP A 6 -1.86 10.70 22.72
N ASP A 7 -1.03 10.77 23.75
CA ASP A 7 0.41 11.01 23.74
C ASP A 7 1.19 10.42 22.54
N VAL A 8 1.75 11.33 21.73
CA VAL A 8 2.60 11.06 20.55
C VAL A 8 3.83 10.18 20.90
N SER A 9 4.14 10.04 22.20
CA SER A 9 5.23 9.22 22.72
C SER A 9 5.10 7.71 22.40
N GLY A 10 3.88 7.19 22.20
CA GLY A 10 3.63 5.77 21.87
C GLY A 10 3.84 5.38 20.41
N LEU A 11 4.01 6.35 19.50
CA LEU A 11 4.09 6.13 18.05
C LEU A 11 5.53 5.94 17.54
N ARG A 12 6.51 5.80 18.43
CA ARG A 12 7.92 5.63 18.01
C ARG A 12 8.17 4.20 17.54
N PRO A 13 8.93 4.00 16.44
CA PRO A 13 9.35 2.65 16.06
C PRO A 13 10.15 2.00 17.19
N LYS A 14 9.93 0.70 17.42
CA LYS A 14 10.62 -0.11 18.44
C LYS A 14 11.55 -1.10 17.76
N LYS A 15 12.70 -1.41 18.36
CA LYS A 15 13.62 -2.45 17.88
C LYS A 15 12.93 -3.81 17.81
N VAL A 16 13.15 -4.59 16.74
CA VAL A 16 12.64 -5.97 16.63
C VAL A 16 13.29 -6.88 17.68
N THR A 17 12.46 -7.53 18.50
CA THR A 17 12.85 -8.59 19.45
C THR A 17 11.80 -9.72 19.42
N ALA A 18 12.12 -10.90 19.94
CA ALA A 18 11.16 -12.02 20.00
C ALA A 18 9.89 -11.66 20.79
N GLU A 19 10.05 -10.96 21.92
CA GLU A 19 8.94 -10.42 22.72
C GLU A 19 8.08 -9.45 21.90
N ARG A 20 8.69 -8.51 21.16
CA ARG A 20 7.94 -7.55 20.32
C ARG A 20 7.25 -8.22 19.14
N LEU A 21 7.82 -9.30 18.59
CA LEU A 21 7.15 -10.11 17.58
C LEU A 21 5.91 -10.81 18.17
N ALA A 22 5.99 -11.31 19.41
CA ALA A 22 4.84 -11.89 20.10
C ALA A 22 3.75 -10.84 20.37
N GLU A 23 4.12 -9.67 20.89
CA GLU A 23 3.20 -8.53 21.07
C GLU A 23 2.55 -8.11 19.74
N GLY A 24 3.31 -8.08 18.63
CA GLY A 24 2.78 -7.74 17.31
C GLY A 24 1.74 -8.75 16.82
N ARG A 25 1.96 -10.05 17.06
CA ARG A 25 1.00 -11.11 16.76
C ARG A 25 -0.26 -11.00 17.63
N GLU A 26 -0.11 -10.77 18.92
CA GLU A 26 -1.23 -10.56 19.84
C GLU A 26 -2.03 -9.31 19.46
N TRP A 27 -1.34 -8.23 19.13
CA TRP A 27 -1.96 -7.01 18.62
C TRP A 27 -2.76 -7.33 17.35
N LEU A 28 -2.20 -8.03 16.36
CA LEU A 28 -2.94 -8.43 15.16
C LEU A 28 -4.17 -9.31 15.45
N ALA A 29 -4.10 -10.17 16.46
CA ALA A 29 -5.19 -11.07 16.83
C ALA A 29 -6.36 -10.39 17.56
N THR A 30 -6.17 -9.16 18.06
CA THR A 30 -7.15 -8.49 18.92
C THR A 30 -7.94 -7.42 18.14
N ALA A 31 -9.23 -7.63 17.92
CA ALA A 31 -10.14 -6.65 17.32
C ALA A 31 -11.40 -6.45 18.19
N PRO A 32 -12.09 -5.28 18.15
CA PRO A 32 -11.77 -4.07 17.39
C PRO A 32 -10.71 -3.20 18.09
N LYS A 33 -10.08 -2.27 17.36
CA LYS A 33 -9.15 -1.28 17.94
C LYS A 33 -9.68 0.14 17.75
N THR A 34 -9.54 0.97 18.78
CA THR A 34 -9.91 2.38 18.74
C THR A 34 -8.81 3.21 18.06
N TRP A 35 -9.20 4.14 17.20
CA TRP A 35 -8.25 5.05 16.55
C TRP A 35 -7.71 6.12 17.53
N PRO A 36 -6.41 6.45 17.47
CA PRO A 36 -5.37 5.82 16.66
C PRO A 36 -4.89 4.51 17.27
N SER A 37 -4.86 3.42 16.49
CA SER A 37 -4.22 2.19 16.92
C SER A 37 -3.08 1.85 15.99
N ILE A 38 -1.84 1.88 16.51
CA ILE A 38 -0.64 1.68 15.70
C ILE A 38 0.32 0.73 16.42
N CYS A 39 0.83 -0.26 15.70
CA CYS A 39 1.97 -1.09 16.08
C CYS A 39 3.13 -0.80 15.11
N ARG A 40 4.30 -0.39 15.63
CA ARG A 40 5.50 -0.10 14.82
C ARG A 40 6.69 -0.91 15.34
N MET A 41 7.30 -1.69 14.46
CA MET A 41 8.51 -2.48 14.67
C MET A 41 9.54 -2.08 13.62
N ALA A 42 10.80 -2.00 14.01
CA ALA A 42 11.89 -1.47 13.21
C ALA A 42 13.17 -2.25 13.48
N GLY A 43 14.00 -2.38 12.44
CA GLY A 43 15.22 -3.16 12.42
C GLY A 43 16.38 -2.50 13.16
N PRO A 44 17.64 -2.78 12.78
CA PRO A 44 18.79 -2.16 13.40
C PRO A 44 18.75 -0.62 13.26
N ALA A 45 19.27 0.09 14.25
CA ALA A 45 19.39 1.54 14.19
C ALA A 45 20.61 1.94 13.34
N ASN A 46 20.44 2.92 12.46
CA ASN A 46 21.54 3.66 11.89
C ASN A 46 21.83 4.86 12.82
N GLU A 47 22.86 4.71 13.67
CA GLU A 47 23.21 5.72 14.68
C GLU A 47 23.63 7.06 14.05
N ALA A 48 24.25 7.05 12.87
CA ALA A 48 24.69 8.27 12.18
C ALA A 48 23.53 9.08 11.62
N ALA A 49 22.48 8.41 11.15
CA ALA A 49 21.29 9.06 10.58
C ALA A 49 20.15 9.23 11.60
N ALA A 50 20.34 8.76 12.83
CA ALA A 50 19.32 8.73 13.89
C ALA A 50 17.97 8.13 13.44
N VAL A 51 18.01 7.15 12.53
CA VAL A 51 16.83 6.46 12.00
C VAL A 51 17.00 4.95 12.04
N TYR A 52 15.88 4.23 12.16
CA TYR A 52 15.87 2.79 12.03
C TYR A 52 16.01 2.38 10.55
N ALA A 53 16.79 1.34 10.29
CA ALA A 53 16.94 0.73 8.99
C ALA A 53 15.92 -0.40 8.78
N ILE A 54 15.76 -0.81 7.52
CA ILE A 54 15.05 -2.04 7.17
C ILE A 54 15.73 -3.25 7.84
N PRO A 55 14.96 -4.28 8.26
CA PRO A 55 13.53 -4.45 8.04
C PRO A 55 12.65 -3.59 8.96
N THR A 56 11.49 -3.13 8.48
CA THR A 56 10.50 -2.38 9.29
C THR A 56 9.09 -2.89 9.03
N LEU A 57 8.25 -2.92 10.06
CA LEU A 57 6.84 -3.29 10.01
C LEU A 57 6.01 -2.22 10.72
N ARG A 58 5.05 -1.62 10.02
CA ARG A 58 4.03 -0.74 10.58
C ARG A 58 2.67 -1.38 10.34
N ILE A 59 1.88 -1.44 11.40
CA ILE A 59 0.49 -1.85 11.34
C ILE A 59 -0.32 -0.72 11.97
N GLU A 60 -1.34 -0.26 11.28
CA GLU A 60 -2.21 0.81 11.75
C GLU A 60 -3.67 0.42 11.55
N GLN A 61 -4.52 0.67 12.53
CA GLN A 61 -5.96 0.66 12.35
C GLN A 61 -6.48 2.09 12.45
N ALA A 62 -7.12 2.55 11.38
CA ALA A 62 -7.80 3.83 11.34
C ALA A 62 -9.16 3.67 10.69
N ALA A 63 -10.19 4.08 11.44
CA ALA A 63 -11.58 4.08 11.01
C ALA A 63 -11.98 2.74 10.35
N ASP A 64 -11.85 1.66 11.14
CA ASP A 64 -12.17 0.27 10.75
C ASP A 64 -11.33 -0.33 9.60
N VAL A 65 -10.28 0.37 9.15
CA VAL A 65 -9.33 -0.15 8.16
C VAL A 65 -8.00 -0.48 8.81
N SER A 66 -7.51 -1.69 8.57
CA SER A 66 -6.15 -2.10 8.92
C SER A 66 -5.20 -1.88 7.75
N TYR A 67 -4.08 -1.21 8.02
CA TYR A 67 -2.98 -0.94 7.12
C TYR A 67 -1.77 -1.73 7.60
N VAL A 68 -1.12 -2.44 6.69
CA VAL A 68 0.13 -3.16 6.96
C VAL A 68 1.16 -2.67 5.95
N ASP A 69 2.28 -2.18 6.46
CA ASP A 69 3.43 -1.72 5.68
C ASP A 69 4.67 -2.46 6.18
N LEU A 70 5.40 -3.07 5.25
CA LEU A 70 6.52 -3.95 5.55
C LEU A 70 7.62 -3.70 4.53
N ALA A 71 8.74 -3.16 5.02
CA ALA A 71 9.92 -2.93 4.21
C ALA A 71 11.03 -3.90 4.63
N VAL A 72 11.65 -4.57 3.67
CA VAL A 72 12.74 -5.52 3.87
C VAL A 72 13.82 -5.30 2.80
N PRO A 73 15.08 -5.71 3.02
CA PRO A 73 16.09 -5.71 1.96
C PRO A 73 15.59 -6.52 0.75
N TRP A 74 15.79 -5.99 -0.47
CA TRP A 74 15.23 -6.55 -1.71
C TRP A 74 16.21 -7.45 -2.47
N GLU A 75 17.37 -7.75 -1.88
CA GLU A 75 18.59 -8.24 -2.56
C GLU A 75 18.43 -9.57 -3.35
N ASP A 76 17.35 -10.32 -3.12
CA ASP A 76 16.97 -11.52 -3.89
C ASP A 76 15.44 -11.54 -4.11
N ALA A 77 15.02 -11.46 -5.39
CA ALA A 77 13.61 -11.45 -5.77
C ALA A 77 12.87 -12.75 -5.41
N ALA A 78 13.56 -13.90 -5.41
CA ALA A 78 12.97 -15.17 -5.00
C ALA A 78 12.77 -15.22 -3.48
N ALA A 79 13.71 -14.68 -2.71
CA ALA A 79 13.56 -14.52 -1.27
C ALA A 79 12.42 -13.54 -0.93
N ALA A 80 12.30 -12.44 -1.68
CA ALA A 80 11.18 -11.51 -1.56
C ALA A 80 9.84 -12.19 -1.86
N ALA A 81 9.79 -13.07 -2.86
CA ALA A 81 8.59 -13.84 -3.18
C ALA A 81 8.19 -14.81 -2.07
N ALA A 82 9.13 -15.60 -1.55
CA ALA A 82 8.88 -16.53 -0.43
C ALA A 82 8.40 -15.81 0.85
N PHE A 83 8.95 -14.62 1.10
CA PHE A 83 8.48 -13.77 2.19
C PHE A 83 7.05 -13.27 1.94
N GLY A 84 6.76 -12.85 0.71
CA GLY A 84 5.42 -12.47 0.30
C GLY A 84 4.40 -13.59 0.44
N ASP A 85 4.77 -14.85 0.14
CA ASP A 85 3.93 -16.04 0.39
C ASP A 85 3.57 -16.18 1.85
N THR A 86 4.56 -16.00 2.73
CA THR A 86 4.35 -16.04 4.18
C THR A 86 3.36 -14.97 4.63
N ILE A 87 3.54 -13.74 4.16
CA ILE A 87 2.63 -12.63 4.49
C ILE A 87 1.24 -12.87 3.92
N THR A 88 1.15 -13.35 2.68
CA THR A 88 -0.10 -13.69 1.98
C THR A 88 -0.91 -14.72 2.77
N GLY A 89 -0.25 -15.76 3.29
CA GLY A 89 -0.88 -16.76 4.16
C GLY A 89 -1.45 -16.19 5.46
N ILE A 90 -0.91 -15.08 5.97
CA ILE A 90 -1.42 -14.39 7.17
C ILE A 90 -2.59 -13.47 6.80
N VAL A 91 -2.43 -12.66 5.75
CA VAL A 91 -3.40 -11.61 5.42
C VAL A 91 -4.65 -12.13 4.73
N ARG A 92 -4.61 -13.30 4.08
CA ARG A 92 -5.74 -13.84 3.31
C ARG A 92 -6.98 -14.15 4.16
N ASP A 93 -6.79 -14.32 5.46
CA ASP A 93 -7.86 -14.61 6.43
C ASP A 93 -8.35 -13.33 7.14
N MET A 94 -7.75 -12.18 6.85
CA MET A 94 -8.11 -10.89 7.45
C MET A 94 -9.24 -10.18 6.68
N PRO A 95 -10.12 -9.43 7.36
CA PRO A 95 -11.13 -8.59 6.70
C PRO A 95 -10.49 -7.32 6.12
N LEU A 96 -9.85 -7.45 4.96
CA LEU A 96 -9.18 -6.34 4.26
C LEU A 96 -10.11 -5.69 3.23
N LEU A 97 -10.06 -4.37 3.10
CA LEU A 97 -10.65 -3.67 1.95
C LEU A 97 -9.80 -3.90 0.69
N CYS A 98 -8.51 -3.63 0.78
CA CYS A 98 -7.53 -3.88 -0.28
C CYS A 98 -6.12 -3.92 0.31
N GLY A 99 -5.15 -4.37 -0.47
CA GLY A 99 -3.74 -4.35 -0.12
C GLY A 99 -2.87 -4.46 -1.36
N VAL A 100 -1.64 -3.96 -1.27
CA VAL A 100 -0.64 -4.12 -2.34
C VAL A 100 0.68 -4.55 -1.73
N MET A 101 1.37 -5.43 -2.43
CA MET A 101 2.72 -5.88 -2.09
C MET A 101 3.59 -5.76 -3.33
N GLY A 102 4.77 -5.18 -3.19
CA GLY A 102 5.69 -4.98 -4.30
C GLY A 102 7.01 -4.42 -3.81
N MET A 103 7.89 -4.06 -4.75
CA MET A 103 9.08 -3.30 -4.43
C MET A 103 8.75 -1.82 -4.29
N GLY A 104 9.56 -1.11 -3.53
CA GLY A 104 9.35 0.30 -3.24
C GLY A 104 10.55 0.90 -2.55
N PHE A 105 10.48 2.21 -2.34
CA PHE A 105 11.52 2.94 -1.63
C PHE A 105 11.15 3.01 -0.15
N ALA A 106 12.02 2.46 0.69
CA ALA A 106 11.82 2.54 2.13
C ALA A 106 11.95 4.00 2.61
N LEU A 107 10.84 4.58 3.05
CA LEU A 107 10.80 5.88 3.71
C LEU A 107 10.54 5.67 5.22
N PRO A 108 11.52 5.96 6.11
CA PRO A 108 11.28 5.84 7.54
C PRO A 108 10.12 6.73 7.98
N ALA A 109 9.28 6.25 8.90
CA ALA A 109 8.11 6.99 9.38
C ALA A 109 8.45 8.38 9.97
N SER A 110 9.69 8.59 10.43
CA SER A 110 10.17 9.90 10.89
C SER A 110 10.34 10.94 9.77
N PHE A 111 10.38 10.51 8.51
CA PHE A 111 10.51 11.34 7.31
C PHE A 111 9.25 11.34 6.44
N ASP A 112 8.14 10.80 6.93
CA ASP A 112 6.89 10.70 6.18
C ASP A 112 6.36 12.07 5.72
N SER A 113 6.55 13.12 6.54
CA SER A 113 6.21 14.50 6.17
C SER A 113 7.03 15.05 5.00
N LEU A 114 8.13 14.39 4.63
CA LEU A 114 8.97 14.74 3.50
C LEU A 114 8.60 13.99 2.22
N ALA A 115 7.63 13.07 2.26
CA ALA A 115 7.19 12.25 1.12
C ALA A 115 6.95 13.08 -0.16
N SER A 116 6.36 14.27 0.00
CA SER A 116 6.04 15.18 -1.10
C SER A 116 7.27 15.78 -1.83
N PHE A 117 8.44 15.77 -1.18
CA PHE A 117 9.67 16.35 -1.73
C PHE A 117 10.58 15.32 -2.41
N PHE A 118 10.30 14.03 -2.28
CA PHE A 118 11.11 13.02 -2.98
C PHE A 118 10.87 13.07 -4.49
N PRO A 119 11.93 12.87 -5.29
CA PRO A 119 11.81 12.73 -6.75
C PRO A 119 10.80 11.65 -7.14
N ARG A 120 10.24 11.79 -8.34
CA ARG A 120 9.38 10.77 -8.95
C ARG A 120 10.26 9.63 -9.46
N ALA A 121 10.08 8.42 -8.95
CA ALA A 121 10.84 7.24 -9.34
C ALA A 121 10.10 6.39 -10.40
N TYR A 122 8.77 6.40 -10.41
CA TYR A 122 7.87 5.64 -11.26
C TYR A 122 8.06 5.89 -12.75
N PRO A 123 8.56 7.06 -13.23
CA PRO A 123 8.90 7.21 -14.63
C PRO A 123 9.97 6.20 -15.08
N ARG A 124 10.90 5.85 -14.17
CA ARG A 124 11.94 4.83 -14.39
C ARG A 124 11.54 3.45 -13.84
N TYR A 125 11.12 3.37 -12.59
CA TYR A 125 10.78 2.11 -11.90
C TYR A 125 9.26 1.95 -11.84
N ARG A 126 8.67 1.49 -12.94
CA ARG A 126 7.22 1.56 -13.18
C ARG A 126 6.38 0.77 -12.19
N THR A 127 6.95 -0.24 -11.54
CA THR A 127 6.23 -1.09 -10.57
C THR A 127 6.53 -0.73 -9.12
N ALA A 128 7.40 0.26 -8.87
CA ALA A 128 7.73 0.69 -7.53
C ALA A 128 6.52 1.34 -6.84
N ILE A 129 6.20 0.87 -5.65
CA ILE A 129 5.26 1.51 -4.74
C ILE A 129 5.99 2.69 -4.09
N GLU A 130 5.52 3.90 -4.37
CA GLU A 130 6.18 5.14 -3.92
C GLU A 130 5.49 5.83 -2.76
N PHE A 131 4.28 5.41 -2.40
CA PHE A 131 3.56 6.02 -1.29
C PHE A 131 3.65 5.14 -0.04
N MET A 132 3.59 5.78 1.11
CA MET A 132 3.33 5.11 2.38
C MET A 132 1.86 4.72 2.44
N VAL A 133 1.57 3.55 3.03
CA VAL A 133 0.24 2.91 3.02
C VAL A 133 -0.87 3.79 3.64
N ASP A 134 -0.53 4.82 4.41
CA ASP A 134 -1.48 5.82 4.93
C ASP A 134 -1.83 6.94 3.94
N GLY A 135 -1.02 7.19 2.92
CA GLY A 135 -1.34 8.11 1.82
C GLY A 135 -2.71 7.85 1.18
N PRO A 136 -3.02 6.62 0.73
CA PRO A 136 -4.29 6.33 0.08
C PRO A 136 -5.50 6.33 1.02
N ARG A 137 -5.34 6.33 2.36
CA ARG A 137 -6.44 6.16 3.33
C ARG A 137 -7.64 7.11 3.12
N TRP A 138 -7.39 8.28 2.55
CA TRP A 138 -8.41 9.30 2.31
C TRP A 138 -9.37 8.94 1.18
N GLY A 139 -8.93 8.07 0.26
CA GLY A 139 -9.64 7.72 -0.96
C GLY A 139 -10.08 6.26 -1.10
N ILE A 140 -9.69 5.37 -0.18
CA ILE A 140 -9.99 3.94 -0.29
C ILE A 140 -11.41 3.55 0.18
N HIS A 141 -12.15 4.44 0.83
CA HIS A 141 -13.52 4.16 1.25
C HIS A 141 -14.25 5.47 1.53
N ARG A 142 -15.44 5.67 0.96
CA ARG A 142 -16.13 6.98 1.03
C ARG A 142 -16.59 7.34 2.44
N GLU A 143 -17.10 6.39 3.20
CA GLU A 143 -17.68 6.64 4.54
C GLU A 143 -16.62 6.84 5.63
N ILE A 144 -15.41 6.38 5.34
CA ILE A 144 -14.31 6.24 6.31
C ILE A 144 -13.19 7.25 5.98
N GLY A 145 -12.94 7.47 4.68
CA GLY A 145 -11.90 8.35 4.17
C GLY A 145 -12.27 9.82 4.29
N ASN A 146 -11.28 10.64 4.65
CA ASN A 146 -11.46 12.08 4.89
C ASN A 146 -11.33 12.94 3.60
N ALA A 147 -11.56 12.38 2.42
CA ALA A 147 -11.57 13.17 1.18
C ALA A 147 -12.81 14.10 1.14
N HIS A 148 -12.69 15.21 0.40
CA HIS A 148 -13.77 16.17 0.24
C HIS A 148 -14.83 15.68 -0.78
N TRP A 149 -15.45 14.53 -0.55
CA TRP A 149 -16.39 13.87 -1.46
C TRP A 149 -17.54 14.78 -1.92
N HIS A 150 -18.04 15.63 -1.03
CA HIS A 150 -19.11 16.59 -1.34
C HIS A 150 -18.74 17.61 -2.43
N LYS A 151 -17.45 17.88 -2.68
CA LYS A 151 -16.98 18.78 -3.74
C LYS A 151 -16.82 18.07 -5.09
N PHE A 152 -16.81 16.74 -5.09
CA PHE A 152 -16.51 15.91 -6.25
C PHE A 152 -17.52 14.74 -6.30
N PRO A 153 -18.80 15.00 -6.64
CA PRO A 153 -19.85 13.99 -6.56
C PRO A 153 -19.57 12.74 -7.41
N GLU A 154 -18.89 12.92 -8.55
CA GLU A 154 -18.49 11.85 -9.47
C GLU A 154 -17.28 11.04 -9.00
N ALA A 155 -16.50 11.55 -8.03
CA ALA A 155 -15.24 10.93 -7.64
C ALA A 155 -15.48 9.65 -6.84
N ARG A 156 -14.94 8.52 -7.30
CA ARG A 156 -15.12 7.21 -6.64
C ARG A 156 -13.95 6.86 -5.74
N ASP A 157 -14.24 6.14 -4.67
CA ASP A 157 -13.25 5.43 -3.89
C ASP A 157 -12.65 4.27 -4.69
N GLY A 158 -11.42 3.92 -4.38
CA GLY A 158 -10.70 2.88 -5.11
C GLY A 158 -9.37 2.49 -4.51
N ILE A 159 -8.79 1.46 -5.12
CA ILE A 159 -7.46 0.95 -4.83
C ILE A 159 -6.44 1.93 -5.44
N ALA A 160 -5.48 2.36 -4.63
CA ALA A 160 -4.50 3.37 -5.04
C ALA A 160 -3.38 2.82 -5.92
N ASP A 161 -3.25 1.50 -6.01
CA ASP A 161 -2.10 0.90 -6.66
C ASP A 161 -2.28 -0.55 -7.12
N VAL A 162 -1.32 -1.01 -7.91
CA VAL A 162 -1.11 -2.40 -8.33
C VAL A 162 0.30 -2.81 -7.93
N GLY A 163 0.40 -3.84 -7.11
CA GLY A 163 1.67 -4.45 -6.71
C GLY A 163 1.98 -5.73 -7.48
N TRP A 164 3.10 -6.38 -7.12
CA TRP A 164 3.34 -7.79 -7.46
C TRP A 164 2.19 -8.67 -6.97
N ARG A 165 1.70 -8.43 -5.74
CA ARG A 165 0.39 -8.92 -5.30
C ARG A 165 -0.56 -7.78 -5.03
N THR A 166 -1.79 -7.91 -5.48
CA THR A 166 -2.88 -6.98 -5.20
C THR A 166 -4.04 -7.75 -4.59
N PHE A 167 -4.39 -7.38 -3.36
CA PHE A 167 -5.46 -7.96 -2.58
C PHE A 167 -6.71 -7.09 -2.75
N VAL A 168 -7.82 -7.72 -3.11
CA VAL A 168 -9.10 -7.06 -3.39
C VAL A 168 -10.16 -7.67 -2.49
N GLY A 169 -10.61 -6.92 -1.49
CA GLY A 169 -11.64 -7.35 -0.55
C GLY A 169 -13.05 -7.33 -1.10
N ASP A 170 -13.96 -7.98 -0.37
CA ASP A 170 -15.40 -8.07 -0.63
C ASP A 170 -16.07 -6.72 -0.98
N TYR A 171 -15.60 -5.62 -0.41
CA TYR A 171 -16.08 -4.28 -0.72
C TYR A 171 -15.88 -3.87 -2.19
N TYR A 172 -14.81 -4.32 -2.83
CA TYR A 172 -14.47 -3.97 -4.22
C TYR A 172 -14.91 -5.04 -5.24
N LEU A 173 -14.98 -6.31 -4.84
CA LEU A 173 -15.29 -7.43 -5.74
C LEU A 173 -16.61 -7.27 -6.54
N PRO A 174 -17.72 -6.74 -6.00
CA PRO A 174 -18.95 -6.53 -6.77
C PRO A 174 -18.80 -5.57 -7.96
N ARG A 175 -17.77 -4.71 -7.95
CA ARG A 175 -17.45 -3.80 -9.06
C ARG A 175 -16.55 -4.44 -10.12
N LEU A 176 -16.15 -5.70 -9.93
CA LEU A 176 -15.23 -6.45 -10.78
C LEU A 176 -15.84 -7.79 -11.24
N PRO A 177 -16.98 -7.76 -11.96
CA PRO A 177 -17.65 -9.00 -12.40
C PRO A 177 -16.80 -9.85 -13.34
N GLU A 178 -15.93 -9.21 -14.13
CA GLU A 178 -15.06 -9.87 -15.13
C GLU A 178 -13.65 -10.15 -14.59
N LEU A 179 -13.44 -10.14 -13.26
CA LEU A 179 -12.11 -10.29 -12.69
C LEU A 179 -11.44 -11.61 -13.10
N ASP A 180 -12.22 -12.67 -13.30
CA ASP A 180 -11.69 -13.99 -13.65
C ASP A 180 -11.03 -14.02 -15.04
N ALA A 181 -11.41 -13.11 -15.94
CA ALA A 181 -10.78 -12.98 -17.26
C ALA A 181 -9.30 -12.56 -17.19
N VAL A 182 -8.85 -12.00 -16.07
CA VAL A 182 -7.43 -11.65 -15.89
C VAL A 182 -6.52 -12.87 -15.85
N ALA A 183 -7.06 -14.04 -15.48
CA ALA A 183 -6.30 -15.29 -15.42
C ALA A 183 -5.91 -15.81 -16.82
N ASP A 184 -6.54 -15.31 -17.88
CA ASP A 184 -6.17 -15.61 -19.26
C ASP A 184 -4.92 -14.84 -19.71
N ALA A 185 -4.54 -13.78 -18.99
CA ALA A 185 -3.31 -13.06 -19.27
C ALA A 185 -2.11 -13.95 -18.88
N PRO A 186 -1.11 -14.10 -19.77
CA PRO A 186 0.12 -14.82 -19.43
C PRO A 186 0.71 -14.24 -18.15
N VAL A 187 1.23 -15.12 -17.28
CA VAL A 187 1.95 -14.81 -16.04
C VAL A 187 1.17 -14.06 -14.95
N VAL A 188 -0.15 -13.86 -15.10
CA VAL A 188 -1.01 -13.42 -13.99
C VAL A 188 -1.66 -14.63 -13.33
N THR A 189 -1.62 -14.70 -12.01
CA THR A 189 -2.43 -15.67 -11.25
C THR A 189 -3.52 -14.97 -10.47
N LEU A 190 -4.67 -15.64 -10.35
CA LEU A 190 -5.82 -15.19 -9.56
C LEU A 190 -6.16 -16.27 -8.53
N GLU A 191 -6.10 -15.90 -7.25
CA GLU A 191 -6.54 -16.74 -6.15
C GLU A 191 -7.84 -16.17 -5.56
N ARG A 192 -8.89 -17.01 -5.47
CA ARG A 192 -10.16 -16.65 -4.84
C ARG A 192 -10.20 -17.21 -3.42
N HIS A 193 -10.54 -16.36 -2.47
CA HIS A 193 -10.85 -16.71 -1.10
C HIS A 193 -12.29 -16.28 -0.79
N GLU A 194 -12.82 -16.69 0.36
CA GLU A 194 -14.21 -16.41 0.76
C GLU A 194 -14.57 -14.92 0.69
N ARG A 195 -13.64 -14.03 1.08
CA ARG A 195 -13.88 -12.58 1.19
C ARG A 195 -12.90 -11.71 0.39
N MET A 196 -12.07 -12.31 -0.44
CA MET A 196 -11.10 -11.56 -1.24
C MET A 196 -10.65 -12.30 -2.49
N ALA A 197 -10.11 -11.54 -3.43
CA ALA A 197 -9.31 -12.05 -4.54
C ALA A 197 -7.88 -11.53 -4.42
N ILE A 198 -6.90 -12.34 -4.80
CA ILE A 198 -5.49 -11.98 -4.82
C ILE A 198 -5.00 -12.14 -6.26
N LEU A 199 -4.55 -11.04 -6.85
CA LEU A 199 -3.93 -11.03 -8.17
C LEU A 199 -2.42 -10.98 -8.01
N THR A 200 -1.70 -11.91 -8.63
CA THR A 200 -0.23 -11.91 -8.65
C THR A 200 0.29 -11.64 -10.06
N ALA A 201 1.09 -10.58 -10.23
CA ALA A 201 1.69 -10.15 -11.49
C ALA A 201 3.11 -10.74 -11.67
N GLY A 202 3.21 -11.94 -12.25
CA GLY A 202 4.47 -12.64 -12.46
C GLY A 202 4.93 -13.47 -11.25
N ALA A 203 5.97 -14.28 -11.45
CA ALA A 203 6.46 -15.21 -10.43
C ALA A 203 7.20 -14.53 -9.27
N VAL A 204 7.85 -13.39 -9.53
CA VAL A 204 8.62 -12.61 -8.56
C VAL A 204 8.36 -11.12 -8.76
N PRO A 205 8.49 -10.28 -7.72
CA PRO A 205 8.39 -8.84 -7.89
C PRO A 205 9.55 -8.31 -8.76
N ILE A 206 9.26 -7.33 -9.61
CA ILE A 206 10.24 -6.62 -10.46
C ILE A 206 10.14 -5.12 -10.23
N TRP A 207 11.15 -4.33 -10.63
CA TRP A 207 11.18 -2.87 -10.42
C TRP A 207 10.46 -2.12 -11.54
N GLY A 208 10.24 -2.78 -12.68
CA GLY A 208 9.79 -2.17 -13.91
C GLY A 208 10.80 -1.13 -14.38
N ASP A 209 12.11 -1.40 -14.26
CA ASP A 209 13.16 -0.48 -14.69
C ASP A 209 13.15 -0.35 -16.21
N VAL A 210 12.67 0.81 -16.67
CA VAL A 210 12.59 1.17 -18.10
C VAL A 210 13.96 1.06 -18.79
N ASN A 211 15.05 1.32 -18.07
CA ASN A 211 16.39 1.24 -18.66
C ASN A 211 16.87 -0.20 -18.84
N ALA A 212 16.30 -1.15 -18.09
CA ALA A 212 16.58 -2.57 -18.23
C ALA A 212 15.57 -3.29 -19.14
N ASP A 213 14.60 -2.54 -19.69
CA ASP A 213 13.51 -3.07 -20.53
C ASP A 213 12.75 -4.23 -19.86
N GLU A 214 12.52 -4.11 -18.54
CA GLU A 214 11.75 -5.12 -17.81
C GLU A 214 10.31 -5.19 -18.31
N ASP A 215 9.85 -6.40 -18.66
CA ASP A 215 8.47 -6.60 -19.11
C ASP A 215 7.48 -6.46 -17.95
N ILE A 216 6.65 -5.41 -18.01
CA ILE A 216 5.59 -5.12 -17.04
C ILE A 216 4.19 -5.53 -17.54
N SER A 217 4.09 -6.34 -18.59
CA SER A 217 2.82 -6.79 -19.18
C SER A 217 1.86 -7.38 -18.15
N ALA A 218 2.37 -8.17 -17.19
CA ALA A 218 1.59 -8.73 -16.08
C ALA A 218 0.93 -7.64 -15.22
N TYR A 219 1.68 -6.59 -14.87
CA TYR A 219 1.18 -5.46 -14.07
C TYR A 219 0.12 -4.67 -14.84
N ARG A 220 0.32 -4.48 -16.15
CA ARG A 220 -0.67 -3.83 -17.02
C ARG A 220 -1.97 -4.64 -17.11
N ALA A 221 -1.87 -5.96 -17.23
CA ALA A 221 -3.05 -6.84 -17.24
C ALA A 221 -3.84 -6.74 -15.92
N VAL A 222 -3.15 -6.76 -14.77
CA VAL A 222 -3.78 -6.55 -13.47
C VAL A 222 -4.40 -5.16 -13.36
N ALA A 223 -3.69 -4.10 -13.79
CA ALA A 223 -4.22 -2.74 -13.76
C ALA A 223 -5.47 -2.58 -14.64
N ALA A 224 -5.49 -3.19 -15.82
CA ALA A 224 -6.64 -3.19 -16.71
C ALA A 224 -7.84 -3.88 -16.06
N ALA A 225 -7.63 -5.04 -15.43
CA ALA A 225 -8.68 -5.76 -14.70
C ALA A 225 -9.23 -4.96 -13.51
N LEU A 226 -8.37 -4.20 -12.82
CA LEU A 226 -8.72 -3.38 -11.65
C LEU A 226 -9.19 -1.97 -12.00
N ALA A 227 -9.22 -1.58 -13.29
CA ALA A 227 -9.63 -0.25 -13.73
C ALA A 227 -10.99 0.23 -13.14
N PRO A 228 -12.03 -0.62 -12.99
CA PRO A 228 -13.32 -0.21 -12.40
C PRO A 228 -13.23 0.22 -10.93
N VAL A 229 -12.18 -0.22 -10.21
CA VAL A 229 -11.94 0.10 -8.80
C VAL A 229 -10.67 0.92 -8.59
N ARG A 230 -10.06 1.46 -9.65
CA ARG A 230 -8.92 2.37 -9.52
C ARG A 230 -9.34 3.63 -8.78
N MET A 231 -8.50 4.06 -7.83
CA MET A 231 -8.74 5.30 -7.08
C MET A 231 -8.88 6.50 -8.02
N HIS A 232 -9.95 7.27 -7.83
CA HIS A 232 -10.15 8.50 -8.59
C HIS A 232 -9.11 9.57 -8.21
N ILE A 233 -8.75 10.45 -9.14
CA ILE A 233 -7.71 11.47 -8.91
C ILE A 233 -8.06 12.42 -7.74
N GLU A 234 -9.31 12.86 -7.64
CA GLU A 234 -9.72 13.83 -6.62
C GLU A 234 -9.51 13.38 -5.17
N PRO A 235 -9.89 12.16 -4.76
CA PRO A 235 -9.53 11.67 -3.43
C PRO A 235 -8.02 11.42 -3.30
N ALA A 236 -7.36 10.91 -4.35
CA ALA A 236 -5.91 10.64 -4.35
C ALA A 236 -5.06 11.88 -4.03
N LEU A 237 -5.42 13.05 -4.56
CA LEU A 237 -4.75 14.33 -4.26
C LEU A 237 -4.76 14.72 -2.77
N SER A 238 -5.63 14.10 -1.96
CA SER A 238 -5.74 14.39 -0.53
C SER A 238 -4.65 13.71 0.30
N GLY A 239 -3.97 12.68 -0.22
CA GLY A 239 -3.00 11.92 0.56
C GLY A 239 -1.90 11.18 -0.19
N LEU A 240 -2.04 10.87 -1.50
CA LEU A 240 -0.95 10.23 -2.25
C LEU A 240 0.24 11.19 -2.38
N PHE A 241 1.41 10.74 -1.89
CA PHE A 241 2.64 11.54 -1.77
C PHE A 241 2.48 12.76 -0.84
N GLY A 242 1.63 12.65 0.17
CA GLY A 242 1.16 13.80 0.96
C GLY A 242 0.04 14.57 0.26
N SER A 243 -0.58 15.55 0.92
CA SER A 243 -1.65 16.34 0.30
C SER A 243 -1.11 17.21 -0.85
N GLN A 244 -1.38 16.80 -2.09
CA GLN A 244 -0.96 17.51 -3.31
C GLN A 244 -1.98 18.54 -3.81
N ARG A 245 -3.15 18.70 -3.16
CA ARG A 245 -4.23 19.61 -3.59
C ARG A 245 -3.81 21.07 -3.87
N ARG A 246 -2.77 21.56 -3.21
CA ARG A 246 -2.29 22.95 -3.35
C ARG A 246 -0.96 23.05 -4.12
N ASN A 247 -0.44 21.93 -4.62
CA ASN A 247 0.80 21.88 -5.37
C ASN A 247 0.49 21.67 -6.87
N PRO A 248 0.73 22.66 -7.75
CA PRO A 248 0.48 22.53 -9.18
C PRO A 248 1.18 21.32 -9.81
N GLU A 249 2.46 21.09 -9.48
CA GLU A 249 3.23 19.94 -9.96
C GLU A 249 2.78 18.62 -9.29
N GLY A 250 2.07 18.72 -8.17
CA GLY A 250 1.57 17.58 -7.40
C GLY A 250 0.48 16.82 -8.14
N ARG A 251 -0.38 17.50 -8.90
CA ARG A 251 -1.42 16.84 -9.70
C ARG A 251 -0.80 15.95 -10.77
N ASP A 252 0.14 16.48 -11.55
CA ASP A 252 0.83 15.71 -12.60
C ASP A 252 1.53 14.47 -12.04
N ARG A 253 2.07 14.55 -10.82
CA ARG A 253 2.66 13.39 -10.14
C ARG A 253 1.62 12.31 -9.86
N VAL A 254 0.47 12.68 -9.28
CA VAL A 254 -0.57 11.72 -8.91
C VAL A 254 -1.23 11.14 -10.15
N GLU A 255 -1.54 11.95 -11.16
CA GLU A 255 -2.11 11.48 -12.43
C GLU A 255 -1.14 10.54 -13.15
N GLY A 256 0.12 10.92 -13.27
CA GLY A 256 1.14 10.08 -13.90
C GLY A 256 1.39 8.77 -13.14
N TYR A 257 1.28 8.78 -11.81
CA TYR A 257 1.42 7.57 -11.00
C TYR A 257 0.22 6.61 -11.16
N LEU A 258 -1.00 7.13 -11.13
CA LEU A 258 -2.23 6.32 -11.26
C LEU A 258 -2.42 5.77 -12.69
N ALA A 259 -1.88 6.46 -13.69
CA ALA A 259 -1.96 6.07 -15.10
C ALA A 259 -0.70 5.31 -15.60
N ARG A 260 0.26 4.99 -14.74
CA ARG A 260 1.57 4.47 -15.20
C ARG A 260 1.53 3.10 -15.87
N TYR A 261 0.42 2.38 -15.74
CA TYR A 261 0.17 1.08 -16.34
C TYR A 261 -0.79 1.15 -17.54
N ASP A 262 -1.33 2.33 -17.85
CA ASP A 262 -2.19 2.57 -19.02
C ASP A 262 -1.38 2.51 -20.33
#